data_AF-A0A8B3BTI6-F1
#
_entry.id   AF-A0A8B3BTI6-F1
#
_cell.length_a   1.000
_cell.length_b   1.000
_cell.length_c   1.000
_cell.angle_alpha   90.00
_cell.angle_beta   90.00
_cell.angle_gamma   90.00
#
_symmetry.space_group_name_H-M   'P 1'
#
loop_
_entity.id
_entity.type
_entity.pdbx_description
1 polymer ?
#
loop_
_entity_poly.entity_id
_entity_poly.type
_entity_poly.pdbx_seq_one_letter_code
_entity_poly.pdbx_strand_id
1 'polypeptide(L)'
;MSFPKNFYWGGATAANQCEGGWNEGGRGPAKTDVTTGGSAKKSRGITYRMPDGTEGMVGGFSRIPEGASYAVLDGYYYPNHKAIDFYHHYKEDIALFAEMGFKMFRMSISWSRIFPKGIEEEPNREGIEFYRNVFTELRKYDIEPLVTMCHYDTPLYLEEVLGGWTNRQLVDAFEKYAKVIFEEYKGLVRYWLTFNEINSQLMMKNFVPNAPKQMLENAYAGLHNQFVASARAVKLAHEQYPEYVVGCMIAGMATYPLTCDPQDVLRAQHKMQEDFYYSGDVMIRGHYPVFAKRMWREDGVSFEVPEEDLEILKEGRADFFSFSYYSTSCETTHTDAPKDGAGNLVLGYKNPYIQYSDWGWGMDADGLRYILNEIYGRYQVPIMIVENGLGAIDTVEADGSIHDDYRIAYLKDHVRAMSEAIDDGVELIAFTPWGCIDLVSASTGEMRKRYGFIYVDMDDDGNGSMERSRKDSFYWYKKVIASNGEELE
;
A
#
# COMPACT_ATOMS: atom_id res chain seq x y z
N MET A 1 25.77 11.35 7.88
CA MET A 1 24.58 10.71 8.51
C MET A 1 23.89 11.68 9.45
N SER A 2 23.15 12.64 8.90
CA SER A 2 22.15 13.35 9.69
C SER A 2 20.95 13.57 8.80
N PHE A 3 19.85 12.90 9.11
CA PHE A 3 18.57 13.18 8.48
C PHE A 3 18.21 14.66 8.71
N PRO A 4 17.40 15.29 7.82
CA PRO A 4 16.89 16.63 8.07
C PRO A 4 16.29 16.76 9.49
N LYS A 5 16.45 17.90 10.16
CA LYS A 5 15.93 18.08 11.53
C LYS A 5 14.41 17.92 11.64
N ASN A 6 13.72 18.15 10.53
CA ASN A 6 12.27 18.03 10.38
C ASN A 6 11.87 16.74 9.63
N PHE A 7 12.73 15.72 9.64
CA PHE A 7 12.41 14.43 9.01
C PHE A 7 11.25 13.74 9.74
N TYR A 8 10.28 13.27 8.97
CA TYR A 8 9.12 12.57 9.50
C TYR A 8 9.41 11.08 9.69
N TRP A 9 9.89 10.73 10.88
CA TRP A 9 9.90 9.35 11.35
C TRP A 9 8.49 8.93 11.80
N GLY A 10 8.07 7.72 11.49
CA GLY A 10 6.71 7.30 11.78
C GLY A 10 6.45 5.82 11.65
N GLY A 11 5.23 5.47 11.27
CA GLY A 11 4.81 4.10 10.99
C GLY A 11 3.56 4.10 10.12
N ALA A 12 3.32 3.00 9.41
CA ALA A 12 2.24 2.89 8.44
C ALA A 12 1.34 1.69 8.70
N THR A 13 0.03 1.88 8.51
CA THR A 13 -0.98 0.81 8.48
C THR A 13 -2.01 1.07 7.37
N ALA A 14 -2.96 0.16 7.21
CA ALA A 14 -4.14 0.32 6.37
C ALA A 14 -5.41 -0.04 7.14
N ALA A 15 -6.51 0.66 6.88
CA ALA A 15 -7.79 0.52 7.57
C ALA A 15 -8.28 -0.93 7.56
N ASN A 16 -8.37 -1.53 6.38
CA ASN A 16 -8.82 -2.90 6.18
C ASN A 16 -7.95 -3.96 6.89
N GLN A 17 -6.70 -3.66 7.21
CA GLN A 17 -5.77 -4.60 7.86
C GLN A 17 -5.66 -4.42 9.37
N CYS A 18 -6.08 -3.25 9.88
CA CYS A 18 -5.81 -2.81 11.25
C CYS A 18 -7.09 -2.53 12.05
N GLU A 19 -8.08 -1.86 11.45
CA GLU A 19 -9.25 -1.33 12.16
C GLU A 19 -10.15 -2.41 12.78
N GLY A 20 -10.61 -3.39 12.01
CA GLY A 20 -11.71 -4.23 12.45
C GLY A 20 -13.04 -3.48 12.42
N GLY A 21 -14.00 -3.86 13.26
CA GLY A 21 -15.32 -3.21 13.32
C GLY A 21 -15.96 -3.09 11.93
N TRP A 22 -15.86 -4.15 11.12
CA TRP A 22 -16.08 -4.07 9.67
C TRP A 22 -17.52 -3.70 9.28
N ASN A 23 -18.48 -4.01 10.14
CA ASN A 23 -19.91 -3.71 9.98
C ASN A 23 -20.43 -2.76 11.07
N GLU A 24 -19.53 -2.10 11.80
CA GLU A 24 -19.87 -1.12 12.83
C GLU A 24 -19.89 0.29 12.26
N GLY A 25 -20.58 1.19 12.97
CA GLY A 25 -20.62 2.60 12.60
C GLY A 25 -21.29 2.86 11.25
N GLY A 26 -22.13 1.94 10.76
CA GLY A 26 -22.73 1.99 9.42
C GLY A 26 -21.78 1.69 8.25
N ARG A 27 -20.57 1.16 8.50
CA ARG A 27 -19.61 0.79 7.45
C ARG A 27 -20.21 -0.23 6.48
N GLY A 28 -20.07 0.03 5.18
CA GLY A 28 -20.41 -0.93 4.13
C GLY A 28 -19.29 -1.95 3.87
N PRO A 29 -19.61 -3.11 3.27
CA PRO A 29 -18.59 -4.10 2.93
C PRO A 29 -17.63 -3.55 1.86
N ALA A 30 -16.38 -3.95 1.96
CA ALA A 30 -15.37 -3.84 0.92
C ALA A 30 -14.91 -5.22 0.48
N LYS A 31 -14.07 -5.30 -0.56
CA LYS A 31 -13.61 -6.59 -1.11
C LYS A 31 -12.87 -7.46 -0.07
N THR A 32 -12.14 -6.85 0.86
CA THR A 32 -11.46 -7.59 1.94
C THR A 32 -12.43 -8.30 2.89
N ASP A 33 -13.66 -7.80 3.04
CA ASP A 33 -14.65 -8.38 3.94
C ASP A 33 -15.28 -9.66 3.38
N VAL A 34 -15.10 -9.94 2.09
CA VAL A 34 -15.48 -11.20 1.45
C VAL A 34 -14.27 -12.04 1.06
N THR A 35 -13.10 -11.71 1.61
CA THR A 35 -11.82 -12.40 1.34
C THR A 35 -11.32 -13.15 2.57
N THR A 36 -11.25 -14.47 2.46
CA THR A 36 -10.89 -15.38 3.55
C THR A 36 -9.40 -15.33 3.90
N GLY A 37 -9.04 -15.89 5.06
CA GLY A 37 -7.64 -16.15 5.42
C GLY A 37 -6.97 -17.19 4.50
N GLY A 38 -5.70 -16.98 4.21
CA GLY A 38 -4.83 -17.87 3.44
C GLY A 38 -3.60 -18.30 4.22
N SER A 39 -2.54 -18.68 3.51
CA SER A 39 -1.20 -18.93 4.06
C SER A 39 -0.15 -18.82 2.96
N ALA A 40 1.14 -18.92 3.31
CA ALA A 40 2.23 -19.04 2.33
C ALA A 40 2.03 -20.17 1.29
N LYS A 41 1.19 -21.18 1.57
CA LYS A 41 0.92 -22.32 0.66
C LYS A 41 -0.48 -22.30 0.05
N LYS A 42 -1.39 -21.46 0.54
CA LYS A 42 -2.79 -21.42 0.11
C LYS A 42 -3.20 -19.98 -0.09
N SER A 43 -3.50 -19.61 -1.34
CA SER A 43 -4.03 -18.28 -1.64
C SER A 43 -5.31 -18.01 -0.87
N ARG A 44 -5.54 -16.74 -0.53
CA ARG A 44 -6.81 -16.26 0.02
C ARG A 44 -7.94 -16.58 -0.95
N GLY A 45 -9.15 -16.78 -0.44
CA GLY A 45 -10.32 -17.05 -1.28
C GLY A 45 -11.35 -15.93 -1.22
N ILE A 46 -12.07 -15.70 -2.30
CA ILE A 46 -13.20 -14.78 -2.35
C ILE A 46 -14.50 -15.58 -2.36
N THR A 47 -15.39 -15.28 -1.43
CA THR A 47 -16.65 -16.00 -1.27
C THR A 47 -17.80 -15.34 -2.02
N TYR A 48 -18.71 -16.17 -2.54
CA TYR A 48 -19.85 -15.73 -3.35
C TYR A 48 -21.09 -16.59 -3.11
N ARG A 49 -22.25 -16.05 -3.49
CA ARG A 49 -23.54 -16.76 -3.51
C ARG A 49 -24.22 -16.59 -4.88
N MET A 50 -24.71 -17.69 -5.43
CA MET A 50 -25.48 -17.74 -6.67
C MET A 50 -26.95 -17.37 -6.45
N PRO A 51 -27.71 -16.98 -7.48
CA PRO A 51 -29.13 -16.66 -7.36
C PRO A 51 -30.01 -17.83 -6.88
N ASP A 52 -29.58 -19.07 -7.10
CA ASP A 52 -30.25 -20.28 -6.61
C ASP A 52 -29.93 -20.61 -5.13
N GLY A 53 -29.12 -19.77 -4.48
CA GLY A 53 -28.68 -19.93 -3.10
C GLY A 53 -27.39 -20.75 -2.93
N THR A 54 -26.82 -21.30 -4.01
CA THR A 54 -25.57 -22.06 -3.94
C THR A 54 -24.42 -21.15 -3.52
N GLU A 55 -23.63 -21.58 -2.53
CA GLU A 55 -22.50 -20.84 -2.00
C GLU A 55 -21.18 -21.43 -2.49
N GLY A 56 -20.16 -20.58 -2.67
CA GLY A 56 -18.86 -21.03 -3.14
C GLY A 56 -17.73 -20.04 -2.85
N MET A 57 -16.53 -20.44 -3.27
CA MET A 57 -15.31 -19.65 -3.12
C MET A 57 -14.43 -19.80 -4.36
N VAL A 58 -13.86 -18.69 -4.82
CA VAL A 58 -12.82 -18.66 -5.87
C VAL A 58 -11.49 -18.19 -5.28
N GLY A 59 -10.37 -18.32 -6.01
CA GLY A 59 -9.09 -17.76 -5.56
C GLY A 59 -9.11 -16.23 -5.51
N GLY A 60 -8.27 -15.61 -4.68
CA GLY A 60 -8.27 -14.17 -4.41
C GLY A 60 -8.06 -13.26 -5.64
N PHE A 61 -7.48 -13.79 -6.72
CA PHE A 61 -7.29 -13.08 -7.99
C PHE A 61 -8.28 -13.49 -9.08
N SER A 62 -9.22 -14.38 -8.76
CA SER A 62 -10.22 -14.88 -9.69
C SER A 62 -11.46 -14.00 -9.66
N ARG A 63 -12.19 -13.96 -10.78
CA ARG A 63 -13.55 -13.40 -10.82
C ARG A 63 -14.52 -14.42 -10.26
N ILE A 64 -15.53 -13.95 -9.53
CA ILE A 64 -16.66 -14.79 -9.12
C ILE A 64 -17.47 -15.19 -10.37
N PRO A 65 -18.23 -16.31 -10.32
CA PRO A 65 -19.05 -16.73 -11.46
C PRO A 65 -20.04 -15.65 -11.91
N GLU A 66 -20.36 -15.66 -13.21
CA GLU A 66 -21.36 -14.74 -13.76
C GLU A 66 -22.71 -14.92 -13.07
N GLY A 67 -23.33 -13.80 -12.67
CA GLY A 67 -24.59 -13.79 -11.92
C GLY A 67 -24.47 -14.09 -10.42
N ALA A 68 -23.27 -14.40 -9.91
CA ALA A 68 -23.02 -14.50 -8.47
C ALA A 68 -22.89 -13.11 -7.84
N SER A 69 -23.24 -13.02 -6.56
CA SER A 69 -22.95 -11.87 -5.69
C SER A 69 -21.89 -12.22 -4.69
N TYR A 70 -21.05 -11.25 -4.31
CA TYR A 70 -20.12 -11.44 -3.20
C TYR A 70 -20.90 -11.66 -1.91
N ALA A 71 -20.40 -12.54 -1.04
CA ALA A 71 -21.10 -12.88 0.18
C ALA A 71 -20.14 -13.19 1.31
N VAL A 72 -20.48 -12.75 2.52
CA VAL A 72 -19.94 -13.30 3.75
C VAL A 72 -20.70 -14.59 4.04
N LEU A 73 -19.98 -15.69 4.16
CA LEU A 73 -20.53 -17.04 4.28
C LEU A 73 -20.18 -17.64 5.63
N ASP A 74 -21.14 -18.38 6.21
CA ASP A 74 -20.90 -19.14 7.44
C ASP A 74 -19.85 -20.23 7.21
N GLY A 75 -19.04 -20.51 8.24
CA GLY A 75 -17.99 -21.53 8.17
C GLY A 75 -16.67 -21.07 7.53
N TYR A 76 -16.58 -19.82 7.08
CA TYR A 76 -15.34 -19.20 6.64
C TYR A 76 -14.83 -18.18 7.65
N TYR A 77 -13.50 -18.05 7.75
CA TYR A 77 -12.84 -17.03 8.56
C TYR A 77 -12.36 -15.87 7.68
N TYR A 78 -12.76 -14.65 8.05
CA TYR A 78 -12.42 -13.40 7.38
C TYR A 78 -11.56 -12.55 8.33
N PRO A 79 -10.22 -12.60 8.22
CA PRO A 79 -9.33 -12.01 9.22
C PRO A 79 -9.50 -10.49 9.34
N ASN A 80 -9.87 -9.81 8.25
CA ASN A 80 -10.08 -8.37 8.20
C ASN A 80 -11.31 -7.89 8.99
N HIS A 81 -12.27 -8.78 9.30
CA HIS A 81 -13.50 -8.39 10.01
C HIS A 81 -13.23 -7.86 11.41
N LYS A 82 -12.33 -8.55 12.13
CA LYS A 82 -11.85 -8.16 13.46
C LYS A 82 -10.52 -7.42 13.37
N ALA A 83 -9.65 -7.82 12.43
CA ALA A 83 -8.27 -7.33 12.37
C ALA A 83 -7.64 -7.31 13.78
N ILE A 84 -6.96 -6.24 14.16
CA ILE A 84 -6.45 -6.07 15.53
C ILE A 84 -7.36 -5.21 16.41
N ASP A 85 -8.55 -4.90 15.93
CA ASP A 85 -9.53 -4.05 16.62
C ASP A 85 -9.01 -2.64 16.94
N PHE A 86 -8.18 -2.06 16.06
CA PHE A 86 -7.74 -0.67 16.20
C PHE A 86 -8.93 0.30 16.25
N TYR A 87 -10.07 -0.05 15.67
CA TYR A 87 -11.31 0.73 15.73
C TYR A 87 -11.71 1.06 17.18
N HIS A 88 -11.50 0.13 18.12
CA HIS A 88 -11.78 0.34 19.54
C HIS A 88 -10.54 0.71 20.37
N HIS A 89 -9.34 0.37 19.90
CA HIS A 89 -8.08 0.51 20.64
C HIS A 89 -7.16 1.65 20.16
N TYR A 90 -7.61 2.47 19.21
CA TYR A 90 -6.75 3.48 18.58
C TYR A 90 -6.10 4.45 19.57
N LYS A 91 -6.74 4.76 20.72
CA LYS A 91 -6.17 5.69 21.69
C LYS A 91 -4.95 5.10 22.39
N GLU A 92 -5.06 3.85 22.81
CA GLU A 92 -3.98 3.10 23.44
C GLU A 92 -2.85 2.84 22.44
N ASP A 93 -3.20 2.47 21.21
CA ASP A 93 -2.25 2.22 20.12
C ASP A 93 -1.49 3.51 19.74
N ILE A 94 -2.17 4.65 19.63
CA ILE A 94 -1.54 5.96 19.37
C ILE A 94 -0.63 6.39 20.52
N ALA A 95 -0.99 6.09 21.77
CA ALA A 95 -0.11 6.37 22.90
C ALA A 95 1.22 5.60 22.80
N LEU A 96 1.21 4.36 22.27
CA LEU A 96 2.42 3.60 22.00
C LEU A 96 3.24 4.21 20.85
N PHE A 97 2.61 4.73 19.80
CA PHE A 97 3.30 5.47 18.73
C PHE A 97 3.99 6.72 19.26
N ALA A 98 3.30 7.47 20.12
CA ALA A 98 3.85 8.65 20.80
C ALA A 98 5.01 8.28 21.72
N GLU A 99 4.95 7.13 22.41
CA GLU A 99 6.04 6.65 23.26
C GLU A 99 7.32 6.31 22.48
N MET A 100 7.19 5.79 21.25
CA MET A 100 8.34 5.65 20.32
C MET A 100 8.82 7.01 19.79
N GLY A 101 7.99 8.05 19.86
CA GLY A 101 8.33 9.40 19.43
C GLY A 101 7.97 9.71 17.99
N PHE A 102 7.01 8.99 17.40
CA PHE A 102 6.54 9.21 16.02
C PHE A 102 6.28 10.70 15.75
N LYS A 103 6.65 11.13 14.55
CA LYS A 103 6.35 12.46 14.00
C LYS A 103 5.27 12.40 12.94
N MET A 104 5.09 11.24 12.32
CA MET A 104 4.05 10.97 11.34
C MET A 104 3.42 9.60 11.59
N PHE A 105 2.13 9.47 11.32
CA PHE A 105 1.47 8.17 11.25
C PHE A 105 0.70 8.08 9.94
N ARG A 106 1.09 7.11 9.12
CA ARG A 106 0.39 6.81 7.88
C ARG A 106 -0.73 5.82 8.14
N MET A 107 -1.92 6.18 7.70
CA MET A 107 -3.07 5.28 7.70
C MET A 107 -3.94 5.54 6.47
N SER A 108 -4.94 4.69 6.24
CA SER A 108 -5.97 4.97 5.24
C SER A 108 -7.29 5.29 5.90
N ILE A 109 -8.13 6.04 5.18
CA ILE A 109 -9.57 6.09 5.47
C ILE A 109 -10.22 4.93 4.72
N SER A 110 -11.09 4.19 5.39
CA SER A 110 -11.97 3.22 4.74
C SER A 110 -13.05 3.97 3.97
N TRP A 111 -13.03 3.90 2.64
CA TRP A 111 -14.01 4.59 1.82
C TRP A 111 -15.42 4.09 2.14
N SER A 112 -15.59 2.80 2.42
CA SER A 112 -16.87 2.22 2.81
C SER A 112 -17.35 2.64 4.21
N ARG A 113 -16.52 3.29 5.04
CA ARG A 113 -17.01 3.99 6.25
C ARG A 113 -17.63 5.33 5.94
N ILE A 114 -17.12 6.05 4.94
CA ILE A 114 -17.62 7.39 4.59
C ILE A 114 -18.79 7.29 3.61
N PHE A 115 -18.71 6.42 2.61
CA PHE A 115 -19.79 6.11 1.68
C PHE A 115 -19.95 4.59 1.58
N PRO A 116 -20.86 3.98 2.37
CA PRO A 116 -21.02 2.53 2.46
C PRO A 116 -21.20 1.80 1.12
N LYS A 117 -21.89 2.42 0.16
CA LYS A 117 -22.05 1.93 -1.21
C LYS A 117 -21.26 2.76 -2.22
N GLY A 118 -20.73 3.90 -1.82
CA GLY A 118 -20.00 4.82 -2.71
C GLY A 118 -20.89 5.75 -3.53
N ILE A 119 -22.22 5.60 -3.45
CA ILE A 119 -23.19 6.32 -4.30
C ILE A 119 -24.17 7.18 -3.51
N GLU A 120 -24.14 7.11 -2.18
CA GLU A 120 -25.03 7.87 -1.31
C GLU A 120 -24.87 9.37 -1.54
N GLU A 121 -25.97 10.13 -1.43
CA GLU A 121 -25.93 11.59 -1.58
C GLU A 121 -25.14 12.27 -0.45
N GLU A 122 -25.37 11.82 0.79
CA GLU A 122 -24.71 12.32 1.99
C GLU A 122 -23.73 11.28 2.56
N PRO A 123 -22.61 11.70 3.15
CA PRO A 123 -21.68 10.79 3.79
C PRO A 123 -22.23 10.24 5.11
N ASN A 124 -21.74 9.06 5.49
CA ASN A 124 -22.02 8.47 6.79
C ASN A 124 -21.29 9.24 7.91
N ARG A 125 -22.07 9.86 8.80
CA ARG A 125 -21.57 10.71 9.88
C ARG A 125 -20.79 9.95 10.95
N GLU A 126 -21.16 8.72 11.27
CA GLU A 126 -20.40 7.93 12.25
C GLU A 126 -18.99 7.59 11.75
N GLY A 127 -18.85 7.27 10.46
CA GLY A 127 -17.55 7.09 9.81
C GLY A 127 -16.70 8.35 9.84
N ILE A 128 -17.30 9.53 9.59
CA ILE A 128 -16.59 10.82 9.68
C ILE A 128 -16.07 11.06 11.11
N GLU A 129 -16.92 10.88 12.11
CA GLU A 129 -16.55 11.14 13.50
C GLU A 129 -15.50 10.16 14.02
N PHE A 130 -15.51 8.90 13.57
CA PHE A 130 -14.44 7.95 13.89
C PHE A 130 -13.07 8.50 13.48
N TYR A 131 -12.87 8.86 12.21
CA TYR A 131 -11.58 9.38 11.75
C TYR A 131 -11.24 10.74 12.33
N ARG A 132 -12.24 11.62 12.56
CA ARG A 132 -12.04 12.88 13.29
C ARG A 132 -11.43 12.62 14.66
N ASN A 133 -11.93 11.63 15.39
CA ASN A 133 -11.42 11.26 16.70
C ASN A 133 -10.01 10.67 16.63
N VAL A 134 -9.73 9.79 15.66
CA VAL A 134 -8.38 9.24 15.43
C VAL A 134 -7.38 10.34 15.14
N PHE A 135 -7.68 11.24 14.19
CA PHE A 135 -6.79 12.35 13.83
C PHE A 135 -6.62 13.33 14.98
N THR A 136 -7.67 13.62 15.74
CA THR A 136 -7.57 14.46 16.95
C THR A 136 -6.65 13.83 17.99
N GLU A 137 -6.72 12.52 18.21
CA GLU A 137 -5.83 11.82 19.14
C GLU A 137 -4.38 11.82 18.63
N LEU A 138 -4.13 11.66 17.33
CA LEU A 138 -2.78 11.82 16.76
C LEU A 138 -2.22 13.23 17.01
N ARG A 139 -3.03 14.26 16.75
CA ARG A 139 -2.63 15.66 16.94
C ARG A 139 -2.36 16.02 18.40
N LYS A 140 -3.02 15.37 19.36
CA LYS A 140 -2.73 15.52 20.80
C LYS A 140 -1.29 15.13 21.16
N TYR A 141 -0.66 14.24 20.39
CA TYR A 141 0.73 13.82 20.58
C TYR A 141 1.70 14.44 19.55
N ASP A 142 1.28 15.48 18.83
CA ASP A 142 2.05 16.12 17.75
C ASP A 142 2.47 15.13 16.63
N ILE A 143 1.63 14.12 16.37
CA ILE A 143 1.83 13.18 15.27
C ILE A 143 1.05 13.67 14.06
N GLU A 144 1.75 13.92 12.95
CA GLU A 144 1.14 14.35 11.68
C GLU A 144 0.50 13.15 10.96
N PRO A 145 -0.79 13.21 10.60
CA PRO A 145 -1.39 12.16 9.79
C PRO A 145 -0.92 12.24 8.32
N LEU A 146 -0.54 11.10 7.76
CA LEU A 146 -0.40 10.89 6.31
C LEU A 146 -1.51 9.96 5.84
N VAL A 147 -2.49 10.48 5.11
CA VAL A 147 -3.75 9.77 4.86
C VAL A 147 -3.85 9.26 3.43
N THR A 148 -3.98 7.94 3.28
CA THR A 148 -4.28 7.32 1.98
C THR A 148 -5.79 7.22 1.77
N MET A 149 -6.32 7.82 0.71
CA MET A 149 -7.76 7.91 0.46
C MET A 149 -8.37 6.55 0.07
N CYS A 150 -7.67 5.79 -0.77
CA CYS A 150 -8.08 4.45 -1.19
C CYS A 150 -6.90 3.47 -1.06
N HIS A 151 -7.00 2.55 -0.09
CA HIS A 151 -6.01 1.51 0.18
C HIS A 151 -6.65 0.13 0.05
N TYR A 152 -6.86 -0.32 -1.20
CA TYR A 152 -7.51 -1.62 -1.51
C TYR A 152 -8.91 -1.80 -0.90
N ASP A 153 -9.61 -0.69 -0.65
CA ASP A 153 -10.85 -0.65 0.14
C ASP A 153 -11.97 0.10 -0.61
N THR A 154 -12.08 -0.10 -1.93
CA THR A 154 -13.25 0.36 -2.69
C THR A 154 -14.52 -0.27 -2.12
N PRO A 155 -15.61 0.50 -1.89
CA PRO A 155 -16.90 -0.05 -1.48
C PRO A 155 -17.34 -1.17 -2.43
N LEU A 156 -17.75 -2.31 -1.87
CA LEU A 156 -18.05 -3.52 -2.65
C LEU A 156 -19.19 -3.30 -3.66
N TYR A 157 -20.13 -2.40 -3.35
CA TYR A 157 -21.20 -2.02 -4.26
C TYR A 157 -20.66 -1.41 -5.57
N LEU A 158 -19.64 -0.55 -5.52
CA LEU A 158 -19.05 0.04 -6.73
C LEU A 158 -18.37 -1.05 -7.59
N GLU A 159 -17.73 -2.03 -6.96
CA GLU A 159 -17.12 -3.15 -7.67
C GLU A 159 -18.17 -4.07 -8.31
N GLU A 160 -19.20 -4.45 -7.54
CA GLU A 160 -20.20 -5.44 -7.96
C GLU A 160 -21.25 -4.88 -8.92
N VAL A 161 -21.79 -3.69 -8.63
CA VAL A 161 -22.93 -3.14 -9.38
C VAL A 161 -22.47 -2.22 -10.51
N LEU A 162 -21.41 -1.44 -10.28
CA LEU A 162 -20.89 -0.53 -11.31
C LEU A 162 -19.73 -1.12 -12.10
N GLY A 163 -19.23 -2.31 -11.76
CA GLY A 163 -18.14 -2.98 -12.47
C GLY A 163 -16.76 -2.41 -12.15
N GLY A 164 -16.61 -1.74 -11.00
CA GLY A 164 -15.34 -1.23 -10.52
C GLY A 164 -14.74 -0.15 -11.40
N TRP A 165 -13.42 0.01 -11.33
CA TRP A 165 -12.69 1.14 -11.92
C TRP A 165 -12.74 1.24 -13.45
N THR A 166 -13.18 0.20 -14.17
CA THR A 166 -13.45 0.33 -15.61
C THR A 166 -14.64 1.25 -15.91
N ASN A 167 -15.51 1.50 -14.93
CA ASN A 167 -16.64 2.40 -15.08
C ASN A 167 -16.25 3.83 -14.68
N ARG A 168 -16.44 4.75 -15.63
CA ARG A 168 -16.07 6.15 -15.49
C ARG A 168 -16.75 6.85 -14.30
N GLN A 169 -17.93 6.40 -13.89
CA GLN A 169 -18.66 6.98 -12.75
C GLN A 169 -17.88 6.90 -11.43
N LEU A 170 -16.91 5.97 -11.30
CA LEU A 170 -16.08 5.90 -10.11
C LEU A 170 -15.11 7.09 -9.98
N VAL A 171 -14.77 7.76 -11.09
CA VAL A 171 -14.01 9.01 -11.05
C VAL A 171 -14.78 10.07 -10.29
N ASP A 172 -16.06 10.24 -10.61
CA ASP A 172 -16.93 11.23 -9.96
C ASP A 172 -17.26 10.83 -8.50
N ALA A 173 -17.47 9.52 -8.24
CA ALA A 173 -17.68 9.02 -6.89
C ALA A 173 -16.46 9.26 -5.99
N PHE A 174 -15.25 9.04 -6.51
CA PHE A 174 -14.01 9.28 -5.78
C PHE A 174 -13.76 10.78 -5.57
N GLU A 175 -14.02 11.62 -6.57
CA GLU A 175 -13.91 13.08 -6.43
C GLU A 175 -14.85 13.62 -5.34
N LYS A 176 -16.10 13.13 -5.32
CA LYS A 176 -17.07 13.43 -4.26
C LYS A 176 -16.56 13.02 -2.88
N TYR A 177 -16.05 11.78 -2.77
CA TYR A 177 -15.48 11.27 -1.53
C TYR A 177 -14.28 12.10 -1.07
N ALA A 178 -13.34 12.40 -1.96
CA ALA A 178 -12.18 13.25 -1.71
C ALA A 178 -12.60 14.63 -1.20
N LYS A 179 -13.60 15.26 -1.84
CA LYS A 179 -14.14 16.55 -1.40
C LYS A 179 -14.67 16.52 0.03
N VAL A 180 -15.41 15.47 0.40
CA VAL A 180 -15.97 15.33 1.76
C VAL A 180 -14.85 15.19 2.78
N ILE A 181 -13.91 14.28 2.58
CA ILE A 181 -12.83 14.06 3.56
C ILE A 181 -11.89 15.27 3.65
N PHE A 182 -11.67 15.98 2.54
CA PHE A 182 -10.93 17.23 2.54
C PHE A 182 -11.60 18.31 3.37
N GLU A 183 -12.90 18.51 3.23
CA GLU A 183 -13.62 19.51 4.05
C GLU A 183 -13.67 19.09 5.52
N GLU A 184 -14.03 17.85 5.81
CA GLU A 184 -14.27 17.38 7.17
C GLU A 184 -12.99 17.32 8.02
N TYR A 185 -11.83 17.04 7.42
CA TYR A 185 -10.55 16.88 8.14
C TYR A 185 -9.59 18.07 7.95
N LYS A 186 -10.11 19.20 7.47
CA LYS A 186 -9.38 20.46 7.38
C LYS A 186 -8.78 20.87 8.72
N GLY A 187 -7.49 21.19 8.71
CA GLY A 187 -6.71 21.54 9.89
C GLY A 187 -6.27 20.35 10.77
N LEU A 188 -6.75 19.14 10.51
CA LEU A 188 -6.33 17.92 11.19
C LEU A 188 -5.32 17.10 10.37
N VAL A 189 -5.46 17.12 9.05
CA VAL A 189 -4.61 16.37 8.11
C VAL A 189 -4.01 17.34 7.10
N ARG A 190 -2.70 17.21 6.84
CA ARG A 190 -2.02 17.97 5.79
C ARG A 190 -1.62 17.13 4.60
N TYR A 191 -1.14 15.91 4.85
CA TYR A 191 -0.55 15.05 3.82
C TYR A 191 -1.51 13.96 3.38
N TRP A 192 -1.68 13.83 2.07
CA TRP A 192 -2.61 12.91 1.46
C TRP A 192 -1.94 12.07 0.38
N LEU A 193 -2.45 10.84 0.19
CA LEU A 193 -2.14 9.97 -0.93
C LEU A 193 -3.45 9.51 -1.56
N THR A 194 -3.56 9.50 -2.89
CA THR A 194 -4.83 9.13 -3.54
C THR A 194 -5.07 7.62 -3.54
N PHE A 195 -4.24 6.86 -4.25
CA PHE A 195 -4.38 5.41 -4.42
C PHE A 195 -3.12 4.71 -3.94
N ASN A 196 -3.27 3.76 -3.02
CA ASN A 196 -2.17 2.90 -2.61
C ASN A 196 -1.70 2.04 -3.79
N GLU A 197 -0.38 1.97 -4.00
CA GLU A 197 0.29 1.02 -4.88
C GLU A 197 -0.42 0.90 -6.25
N ILE A 198 -0.73 2.04 -6.86
CA ILE A 198 -1.65 2.13 -8.01
C ILE A 198 -1.19 1.30 -9.21
N ASN A 199 0.12 1.09 -9.36
CA ASN A 199 0.77 0.26 -10.37
C ASN A 199 0.52 -1.25 -10.20
N SER A 200 0.06 -1.70 -9.03
CA SER A 200 -0.26 -3.11 -8.76
C SER A 200 -1.24 -3.70 -9.78
N GLN A 201 -2.15 -2.88 -10.32
CA GLN A 201 -3.10 -3.32 -11.37
C GLN A 201 -2.41 -3.84 -12.63
N LEU A 202 -1.34 -3.18 -13.06
CA LEU A 202 -0.54 -3.65 -14.20
C LEU A 202 0.39 -4.78 -13.79
N MET A 203 0.97 -4.74 -12.58
CA MET A 203 1.81 -5.83 -12.08
C MET A 203 1.06 -7.17 -12.04
N MET A 204 -0.25 -7.15 -11.73
CA MET A 204 -1.11 -8.34 -11.73
C MET A 204 -1.14 -9.09 -13.06
N LYS A 205 -0.87 -8.42 -14.20
CA LYS A 205 -0.81 -9.10 -15.50
C LYS A 205 0.28 -10.17 -15.56
N ASN A 206 1.35 -9.98 -14.80
CA ASN A 206 2.48 -10.92 -14.76
C ASN A 206 2.09 -12.25 -14.08
N PHE A 207 1.05 -12.26 -13.24
CA PHE A 207 0.56 -13.45 -12.53
C PHE A 207 -0.42 -14.30 -13.34
N VAL A 208 -0.85 -13.83 -14.51
CA VAL A 208 -1.79 -14.56 -15.38
C VAL A 208 -1.09 -14.90 -16.70
N PRO A 209 -0.52 -16.11 -16.83
CA PRO A 209 0.06 -16.55 -18.09
C PRO A 209 -0.95 -16.45 -19.23
N ASN A 210 -0.56 -15.80 -20.33
CA ASN A 210 -1.43 -15.52 -21.48
C ASN A 210 -2.73 -14.77 -21.07
N ALA A 211 -2.60 -13.76 -20.21
CA ALA A 211 -3.70 -12.92 -19.77
C ALA A 211 -4.62 -12.53 -20.95
N PRO A 212 -5.95 -12.75 -20.86
CA PRO A 212 -6.85 -12.41 -21.94
C PRO A 212 -6.76 -10.92 -22.28
N LYS A 213 -6.78 -10.58 -23.58
CA LYS A 213 -6.73 -9.18 -24.05
C LYS A 213 -7.71 -8.27 -23.29
N GLN A 214 -8.95 -8.71 -23.09
CA GLN A 214 -9.97 -7.95 -22.35
C GLN A 214 -9.57 -7.66 -20.90
N MET A 215 -8.83 -8.57 -20.25
CA MET A 215 -8.33 -8.35 -18.89
C MET A 215 -7.30 -7.22 -18.88
N LEU A 216 -6.40 -7.18 -19.87
CA LEU A 216 -5.39 -6.13 -20.00
C LEU A 216 -6.04 -4.79 -20.35
N GLU A 217 -6.98 -4.77 -21.29
CA GLU A 217 -7.74 -3.55 -21.63
C GLU A 217 -8.48 -2.99 -20.41
N ASN A 218 -9.11 -3.86 -19.61
CA ASN A 218 -9.75 -3.45 -18.37
C ASN A 218 -8.75 -2.91 -17.33
N ALA A 219 -7.55 -3.50 -17.23
CA ALA A 219 -6.52 -3.02 -16.32
C ALA A 219 -6.02 -1.63 -16.72
N TYR A 220 -5.75 -1.40 -18.01
CA TYR A 220 -5.35 -0.08 -18.51
C TYR A 220 -6.47 0.96 -18.39
N ALA A 221 -7.71 0.62 -18.73
CA ALA A 221 -8.86 1.52 -18.62
C ALA A 221 -9.17 1.87 -17.16
N GLY A 222 -9.12 0.88 -16.25
CA GLY A 222 -9.28 1.08 -14.81
C GLY A 222 -8.19 1.98 -14.23
N LEU A 223 -6.94 1.72 -14.59
CA LEU A 223 -5.80 2.52 -14.16
C LEU A 223 -5.86 3.95 -14.72
N HIS A 224 -6.31 4.14 -15.97
CA HIS A 224 -6.54 5.47 -16.54
C HIS A 224 -7.59 6.25 -15.73
N ASN A 225 -8.73 5.64 -15.41
CA ASN A 225 -9.74 6.29 -14.57
C ASN A 225 -9.20 6.64 -13.18
N GLN A 226 -8.36 5.79 -12.57
CA GLN A 226 -7.71 6.12 -11.31
C GLN A 226 -6.71 7.29 -11.42
N PHE A 227 -5.94 7.38 -12.53
CA PHE A 227 -5.09 8.53 -12.77
C PHE A 227 -5.89 9.83 -12.88
N VAL A 228 -6.99 9.81 -13.64
CA VAL A 228 -7.87 10.98 -13.77
C VAL A 228 -8.51 11.34 -12.42
N ALA A 229 -8.99 10.36 -11.65
CA ALA A 229 -9.56 10.58 -10.33
C ALA A 229 -8.52 11.17 -9.35
N SER A 230 -7.28 10.68 -9.39
CA SER A 230 -6.16 11.22 -8.61
C SER A 230 -5.89 12.67 -8.98
N ALA A 231 -5.77 12.96 -10.28
CA ALA A 231 -5.49 14.31 -10.77
C ALA A 231 -6.62 15.30 -10.43
N ARG A 232 -7.89 14.88 -10.50
CA ARG A 232 -9.01 15.70 -10.04
C ARG A 232 -8.94 15.98 -8.53
N ALA A 233 -8.59 14.98 -7.71
CA ALA A 233 -8.43 15.18 -6.27
C ALA A 233 -7.26 16.14 -5.95
N VAL A 234 -6.13 16.04 -6.67
CA VAL A 234 -5.00 16.98 -6.54
C VAL A 234 -5.43 18.40 -6.92
N LYS A 235 -6.06 18.55 -8.09
CA LYS A 235 -6.56 19.86 -8.55
C LYS A 235 -7.53 20.47 -7.55
N LEU A 236 -8.48 19.67 -7.04
CA LEU A 236 -9.42 20.09 -6.00
C LEU A 236 -8.70 20.55 -4.72
N ALA A 237 -7.67 19.82 -4.29
CA ALA A 237 -6.84 20.20 -3.14
C ALA A 237 -6.18 21.57 -3.36
N HIS A 238 -5.49 21.75 -4.49
CA HIS A 238 -4.79 23.01 -4.78
C HIS A 238 -5.73 24.21 -4.94
N GLU A 239 -6.94 24.02 -5.46
CA GLU A 239 -7.91 25.10 -5.67
C GLU A 239 -8.63 25.52 -4.38
N GLN A 240 -8.94 24.58 -3.49
CA GLN A 240 -9.84 24.82 -2.35
C GLN A 240 -9.19 24.64 -0.96
N TYR A 241 -8.05 23.94 -0.89
CA TYR A 241 -7.36 23.54 0.33
C TYR A 241 -5.85 23.74 0.17
N PRO A 242 -5.37 25.00 0.07
CA PRO A 242 -3.99 25.32 -0.30
C PRO A 242 -2.93 24.81 0.69
N GLU A 243 -3.31 24.40 1.90
CA GLU A 243 -2.44 23.76 2.87
C GLU A 243 -2.16 22.27 2.58
N TYR A 244 -2.99 21.62 1.77
CA TYR A 244 -2.88 20.19 1.47
C TYR A 244 -1.74 19.90 0.51
N VAL A 245 -1.07 18.79 0.79
CA VAL A 245 0.01 18.25 -0.02
C VAL A 245 -0.38 16.83 -0.41
N VAL A 246 -0.57 16.59 -1.71
CA VAL A 246 -1.14 15.35 -2.24
C VAL A 246 -0.11 14.61 -3.07
N GLY A 247 0.32 13.44 -2.60
CA GLY A 247 1.33 12.61 -3.25
C GLY A 247 0.75 11.45 -4.04
N CYS A 248 1.58 10.86 -4.91
CA CYS A 248 1.32 9.54 -5.48
C CYS A 248 1.82 8.43 -4.53
N MET A 249 1.33 7.20 -4.70
CA MET A 249 1.86 6.04 -3.99
C MET A 249 2.06 4.88 -4.96
N ILE A 250 3.31 4.47 -5.15
CA ILE A 250 3.73 3.43 -6.10
C ILE A 250 4.30 2.23 -5.33
N ALA A 251 3.92 1.00 -5.69
CA ALA A 251 4.59 -0.20 -5.21
C ALA A 251 6.01 -0.24 -5.76
N GLY A 252 7.01 -0.09 -4.90
CA GLY A 252 8.41 -0.01 -5.33
C GLY A 252 9.15 -1.33 -5.21
N MET A 253 9.69 -1.75 -6.35
CA MET A 253 10.65 -2.84 -6.44
C MET A 253 11.73 -2.42 -7.44
N ALA A 254 12.98 -2.39 -7.00
CA ALA A 254 14.09 -2.22 -7.94
C ALA A 254 14.32 -3.54 -8.69
N THR A 255 14.37 -3.44 -10.02
CA THR A 255 14.65 -4.58 -10.91
C THR A 255 16.02 -4.42 -11.53
N TYR A 256 16.89 -5.40 -11.30
CA TYR A 256 18.25 -5.44 -11.83
C TYR A 256 18.36 -6.36 -13.03
N PRO A 257 19.26 -6.09 -13.98
CA PRO A 257 19.68 -7.11 -14.91
C PRO A 257 20.52 -8.16 -14.17
N LEU A 258 20.25 -9.46 -14.38
CA LEU A 258 21.01 -10.53 -13.73
C LEU A 258 22.47 -10.52 -14.16
N THR A 259 22.73 -10.13 -15.41
CA THR A 259 24.06 -10.08 -16.01
C THR A 259 24.27 -8.77 -16.76
N CYS A 260 25.51 -8.48 -17.16
CA CYS A 260 25.81 -7.34 -18.05
C CYS A 260 25.48 -7.62 -19.53
N ASP A 261 24.78 -8.71 -19.86
CA ASP A 261 24.25 -8.94 -21.20
C ASP A 261 23.34 -7.76 -21.58
N PRO A 262 23.60 -7.06 -22.70
CA PRO A 262 22.75 -5.97 -23.15
C PRO A 262 21.26 -6.34 -23.24
N GLN A 263 20.91 -7.60 -23.50
CA GLN A 263 19.53 -8.05 -23.50
C GLN A 263 18.91 -8.09 -22.09
N ASP A 264 19.69 -8.48 -21.08
CA ASP A 264 19.25 -8.43 -19.68
C ASP A 264 19.07 -6.97 -19.24
N VAL A 265 19.99 -6.08 -19.63
CA VAL A 265 19.90 -4.63 -19.36
C VAL A 265 18.63 -4.02 -19.95
N LEU A 266 18.33 -4.31 -21.23
CA LEU A 266 17.10 -3.82 -21.88
C LEU A 266 15.86 -4.41 -21.22
N ARG A 267 15.88 -5.68 -20.83
CA ARG A 267 14.76 -6.35 -20.16
C ARG A 267 14.48 -5.74 -18.80
N ALA A 268 15.50 -5.52 -17.97
CA ALA A 268 15.36 -4.85 -16.68
C ALA A 268 14.83 -3.41 -16.84
N GLN A 269 15.32 -2.67 -17.84
CA GLN A 269 14.80 -1.34 -18.14
C GLN A 269 13.32 -1.36 -18.54
N HIS A 270 12.92 -2.26 -19.42
CA HIS A 270 11.51 -2.40 -19.83
C HIS A 270 10.62 -2.79 -18.64
N LYS A 271 11.13 -3.66 -17.75
CA LYS A 271 10.42 -4.07 -16.55
C LYS A 271 10.17 -2.90 -15.60
N MET A 272 11.20 -2.09 -15.33
CA MET A 272 11.06 -0.85 -14.55
C MET A 272 10.11 0.16 -15.21
N GLN A 273 10.13 0.28 -16.54
CA GLN A 273 9.22 1.14 -17.28
C GLN A 273 7.76 0.72 -17.09
N GLU A 274 7.48 -0.58 -17.15
CA GLU A 274 6.15 -1.14 -17.01
C GLU A 274 5.63 -1.09 -15.57
N ASP A 275 6.40 -1.64 -14.65
CA ASP A 275 5.93 -1.87 -13.28
C ASP A 275 5.98 -0.61 -12.43
N PHE A 276 6.88 0.32 -12.72
CA PHE A 276 7.18 1.44 -11.80
C PHE A 276 7.00 2.80 -12.48
N TYR A 277 7.75 3.07 -13.55
CA TYR A 277 7.77 4.40 -14.16
C TYR A 277 6.51 4.76 -14.95
N TYR A 278 5.72 3.79 -15.42
CA TYR A 278 4.49 4.10 -16.15
C TYR A 278 3.53 4.93 -15.29
N SER A 279 3.19 4.43 -14.11
CA SER A 279 2.30 5.12 -13.17
C SER A 279 2.97 6.35 -12.54
N GLY A 280 4.25 6.25 -12.19
CA GLY A 280 5.01 7.37 -11.64
C GLY A 280 5.08 8.57 -12.60
N ASP A 281 5.33 8.33 -13.89
CA ASP A 281 5.38 9.38 -14.91
C ASP A 281 4.03 10.05 -15.09
N VAL A 282 2.93 9.30 -15.14
CA VAL A 282 1.59 9.89 -15.30
C VAL A 282 1.26 10.79 -14.10
N MET A 283 1.50 10.32 -12.87
CA MET A 283 1.09 11.06 -11.67
C MET A 283 1.98 12.26 -11.34
N ILE A 284 3.29 12.18 -11.58
CA ILE A 284 4.21 13.29 -11.30
C ILE A 284 4.36 14.24 -12.49
N ARG A 285 4.46 13.72 -13.72
CA ARG A 285 4.67 14.57 -14.91
C ARG A 285 3.36 15.06 -15.52
N GLY A 286 2.25 14.41 -15.22
CA GLY A 286 0.92 14.77 -15.71
C GLY A 286 0.67 14.34 -17.16
N HIS A 287 1.44 13.38 -17.68
CA HIS A 287 1.24 12.85 -19.02
C HIS A 287 1.76 11.42 -19.15
N TYR A 288 1.22 10.67 -20.12
CA TYR A 288 1.73 9.33 -20.43
C TYR A 288 3.19 9.38 -20.91
N PRO A 289 4.04 8.44 -20.46
CA PRO A 289 5.43 8.37 -20.91
C PRO A 289 5.55 7.94 -22.37
N VAL A 290 6.67 8.27 -23.01
CA VAL A 290 6.93 7.94 -24.42
C VAL A 290 6.85 6.44 -24.73
N PHE A 291 7.18 5.59 -23.75
CA PHE A 291 7.12 4.13 -23.87
C PHE A 291 5.71 3.56 -23.68
N ALA A 292 4.71 4.35 -23.26
CA ALA A 292 3.33 3.88 -23.10
C ALA A 292 2.77 3.26 -24.39
N LYS A 293 3.02 3.90 -25.54
CA LYS A 293 2.60 3.38 -26.86
C LYS A 293 3.28 2.05 -27.21
N ARG A 294 4.49 1.81 -26.71
CA ARG A 294 5.18 0.51 -26.86
C ARG A 294 4.44 -0.53 -26.02
N MET A 295 4.21 -0.25 -24.73
CA MET A 295 3.52 -1.15 -23.81
C MET A 295 2.14 -1.53 -24.35
N TRP A 296 1.32 -0.57 -24.78
CA TRP A 296 -0.02 -0.84 -25.30
C TRP A 296 0.00 -1.74 -26.55
N ARG A 297 0.98 -1.53 -27.43
CA ARG A 297 1.16 -2.36 -28.63
C ARG A 297 1.61 -3.78 -28.27
N GLU A 298 2.54 -3.92 -27.33
CA GLU A 298 3.07 -5.22 -26.88
C GLU A 298 2.00 -6.04 -26.17
N ASP A 299 1.16 -5.40 -25.36
CA ASP A 299 0.01 -6.02 -24.70
C ASP A 299 -1.21 -6.20 -25.64
N GLY A 300 -1.15 -5.66 -26.87
CA GLY A 300 -2.23 -5.76 -27.86
C GLY A 300 -3.52 -5.04 -27.49
N VAL A 301 -3.43 -4.06 -26.57
CA VAL A 301 -4.58 -3.33 -26.01
C VAL A 301 -4.89 -2.07 -26.79
N SER A 302 -6.17 -1.72 -26.83
CA SER A 302 -6.64 -0.41 -27.29
C SER A 302 -7.74 0.06 -26.34
N PHE A 303 -7.53 1.19 -25.68
CA PHE A 303 -8.53 1.79 -24.79
C PHE A 303 -8.62 3.29 -25.07
N GLU A 304 -9.73 3.88 -24.63
CA GLU A 304 -10.00 5.30 -24.84
C GLU A 304 -9.21 6.14 -23.83
N VAL A 305 -8.53 7.17 -24.34
CA VAL A 305 -7.90 8.23 -23.56
C VAL A 305 -8.44 9.54 -24.11
N PRO A 306 -9.51 10.09 -23.52
CA PRO A 306 -10.10 11.35 -23.96
C PRO A 306 -9.08 12.50 -23.88
N GLU A 307 -9.16 13.45 -24.79
CA GLU A 307 -8.23 14.60 -24.80
C GLU A 307 -8.43 15.48 -23.56
N GLU A 308 -9.67 15.60 -23.06
CA GLU A 308 -9.95 16.31 -21.81
C GLU A 308 -9.22 15.71 -20.60
N ASP A 309 -9.01 14.39 -20.61
CA ASP A 309 -8.32 13.70 -19.52
C ASP A 309 -6.83 14.00 -19.54
N LEU A 310 -6.24 14.17 -20.71
CA LEU A 310 -4.84 14.59 -20.82
C LEU A 310 -4.61 15.96 -20.21
N GLU A 311 -5.59 16.87 -20.26
CA GLU A 311 -5.48 18.16 -19.59
C GLU A 311 -5.67 18.04 -18.08
N ILE A 312 -6.64 17.24 -17.62
CA ILE A 312 -6.84 16.96 -16.19
C ILE A 312 -5.55 16.39 -15.57
N LEU A 313 -4.88 15.45 -16.24
CA LEU A 313 -3.62 14.85 -15.76
C LEU A 313 -2.50 15.89 -15.62
N LYS A 314 -2.39 16.85 -16.55
CA LYS A 314 -1.38 17.92 -16.48
C LYS A 314 -1.62 18.89 -15.33
N GLU A 315 -2.88 19.22 -15.08
CA GLU A 315 -3.29 20.15 -14.04
C GLU A 315 -3.18 19.52 -12.63
N GLY A 316 -3.45 18.22 -12.51
CA GLY A 316 -3.49 17.49 -11.24
C GLY A 316 -2.24 16.65 -10.94
N ARG A 317 -1.05 17.24 -11.03
CA ARG A 317 0.22 16.53 -10.74
C ARG A 317 0.45 16.42 -9.24
N ALA A 318 0.79 15.21 -8.77
CA ALA A 318 1.11 14.99 -7.37
C ALA A 318 2.35 15.80 -6.92
N ASP A 319 2.30 16.28 -5.67
CA ASP A 319 3.27 17.20 -5.08
C ASP A 319 4.59 16.51 -4.65
N PHE A 320 4.52 15.22 -4.34
CA PHE A 320 5.65 14.40 -3.92
C PHE A 320 5.48 12.96 -4.39
N PHE A 321 6.61 12.26 -4.50
CA PHE A 321 6.64 10.85 -4.86
C PHE A 321 6.68 10.01 -3.58
N SER A 322 5.72 9.11 -3.39
CA SER A 322 5.82 8.12 -2.32
C SER A 322 5.78 6.70 -2.85
N PHE A 323 6.44 5.80 -2.13
CA PHE A 323 6.49 4.41 -2.51
C PHE A 323 6.68 3.48 -1.33
N SER A 324 6.27 2.22 -1.52
CA SER A 324 6.68 1.11 -0.68
C SER A 324 8.01 0.55 -1.18
N TYR A 325 8.86 0.09 -0.28
CA TYR A 325 10.07 -0.63 -0.63
C TYR A 325 10.28 -1.81 0.29
N TYR A 326 10.47 -2.99 -0.28
CA TYR A 326 10.70 -4.19 0.53
C TYR A 326 11.77 -5.12 -0.03
N SER A 327 11.93 -5.14 -1.35
CA SER A 327 12.81 -6.09 -2.02
C SER A 327 13.28 -5.62 -3.39
N THR A 328 14.32 -6.28 -3.88
CA THR A 328 14.74 -6.24 -5.30
C THR A 328 14.51 -7.57 -6.00
N SER A 329 14.51 -7.54 -7.33
CA SER A 329 14.45 -8.73 -8.18
C SER A 329 15.41 -8.60 -9.37
N CYS A 330 15.75 -9.73 -10.00
CA CYS A 330 16.52 -9.72 -11.25
C CYS A 330 15.67 -10.10 -12.46
N GLU A 331 16.05 -9.59 -13.63
CA GLU A 331 15.54 -9.97 -14.95
C GLU A 331 16.68 -10.53 -15.82
N THR A 332 16.37 -11.57 -16.60
CA THR A 332 17.32 -12.15 -17.55
C THR A 332 16.62 -12.77 -18.75
N THR A 333 17.35 -12.87 -19.86
CA THR A 333 16.99 -13.63 -21.05
C THR A 333 17.56 -15.04 -21.04
N HIS A 334 18.40 -15.39 -20.07
CA HIS A 334 19.06 -16.68 -19.97
C HIS A 334 18.09 -17.69 -19.31
N THR A 335 17.87 -18.84 -19.94
CA THR A 335 16.82 -19.79 -19.54
C THR A 335 17.13 -20.60 -18.28
N ASP A 336 18.41 -20.66 -17.90
CA ASP A 336 18.90 -21.56 -16.85
C ASP A 336 18.97 -20.89 -15.47
N ALA A 337 18.60 -19.61 -15.38
CA ALA A 337 18.66 -18.85 -14.16
C ALA A 337 17.57 -19.27 -13.15
N PRO A 338 17.90 -19.36 -11.85
CA PRO A 338 16.94 -19.72 -10.81
C PRO A 338 15.88 -18.62 -10.67
N LYS A 339 14.60 -19.00 -10.81
CA LYS A 339 13.49 -18.07 -10.62
C LYS A 339 13.33 -17.68 -9.16
N ASP A 340 12.93 -16.44 -8.95
CA ASP A 340 12.40 -15.99 -7.66
C ASP A 340 11.02 -16.62 -7.49
N GLY A 341 10.89 -17.52 -6.52
CA GLY A 341 9.83 -18.54 -6.51
C GLY A 341 8.88 -18.49 -5.32
N ALA A 342 8.95 -17.44 -4.49
CA ALA A 342 8.16 -17.40 -3.24
C ALA A 342 7.53 -16.04 -2.90
N GLY A 343 7.90 -14.94 -3.56
CA GLY A 343 7.31 -13.61 -3.30
C GLY A 343 5.95 -13.41 -3.98
N ASN A 344 4.92 -13.04 -3.21
CA ASN A 344 3.54 -12.82 -3.70
C ASN A 344 3.38 -11.67 -4.73
N LEU A 345 4.38 -10.77 -4.85
CA LEU A 345 4.37 -9.62 -5.76
C LEU A 345 5.58 -9.60 -6.72
N VAL A 346 6.51 -10.55 -6.60
CA VAL A 346 7.79 -10.54 -7.33
C VAL A 346 7.88 -11.77 -8.22
N LEU A 347 7.78 -11.56 -9.53
CA LEU A 347 7.99 -12.58 -10.55
C LEU A 347 9.26 -12.22 -11.32
N GLY A 348 10.39 -12.71 -10.85
CA GLY A 348 11.70 -12.45 -11.44
C GLY A 348 12.66 -13.61 -11.24
N TYR A 349 13.95 -13.30 -11.20
CA TYR A 349 15.03 -14.25 -10.97
C TYR A 349 15.77 -13.90 -9.68
N LYS A 350 16.34 -14.93 -9.05
CA LYS A 350 17.09 -14.74 -7.81
C LYS A 350 18.38 -13.97 -8.07
N ASN A 351 18.63 -13.00 -7.20
CA ASN A 351 19.92 -12.34 -7.08
C ASN A 351 20.83 -13.19 -6.18
N PRO A 352 21.96 -13.72 -6.69
CA PRO A 352 22.82 -14.62 -5.93
C PRO A 352 23.62 -13.92 -4.82
N TYR A 353 23.55 -12.59 -4.73
CA TYR A 353 24.34 -11.78 -3.79
C TYR A 353 23.57 -11.34 -2.54
N ILE A 354 22.26 -11.61 -2.47
CA ILE A 354 21.40 -11.15 -1.36
C ILE A 354 20.72 -12.33 -0.65
N GLN A 355 20.19 -12.05 0.54
CA GLN A 355 19.40 -13.00 1.31
C GLN A 355 17.90 -12.85 1.02
N TYR A 356 17.11 -13.85 1.42
CA TYR A 356 15.67 -13.88 1.19
C TYR A 356 14.95 -14.16 2.51
N SER A 357 13.84 -13.47 2.76
CA SER A 357 12.93 -13.78 3.88
C SER A 357 12.27 -15.15 3.72
N ASP A 358 11.61 -15.66 4.76
CA ASP A 358 10.82 -16.89 4.71
C ASP A 358 9.65 -16.85 3.70
N TRP A 359 9.17 -15.65 3.37
CA TRP A 359 8.16 -15.41 2.31
C TRP A 359 8.79 -15.13 0.94
N GLY A 360 10.09 -15.34 0.77
CA GLY A 360 10.77 -15.26 -0.52
C GLY A 360 11.10 -13.86 -1.01
N TRP A 361 11.08 -12.84 -0.15
CA TRP A 361 11.40 -11.46 -0.54
C TRP A 361 12.90 -11.22 -0.44
N GLY A 362 13.53 -10.79 -1.54
CA GLY A 362 14.97 -10.49 -1.60
C GLY A 362 15.32 -9.25 -0.76
N MET A 363 16.03 -9.45 0.34
CA MET A 363 16.37 -8.39 1.29
C MET A 363 17.61 -7.63 0.81
N ASP A 364 17.41 -6.38 0.39
CA ASP A 364 18.43 -5.58 -0.27
C ASP A 364 18.28 -4.11 0.12
N ALA A 365 19.12 -3.65 1.06
CA ALA A 365 19.13 -2.24 1.47
C ALA A 365 19.79 -1.34 0.42
N ASP A 366 20.80 -1.82 -0.29
CA ASP A 366 21.48 -1.05 -1.35
C ASP A 366 20.50 -0.73 -2.50
N GLY A 367 19.54 -1.62 -2.75
CA GLY A 367 18.46 -1.34 -3.68
C GLY A 367 17.53 -0.21 -3.28
N LEU A 368 17.39 0.09 -1.98
CA LEU A 368 16.66 1.27 -1.52
C LEU A 368 17.43 2.54 -1.90
N ARG A 369 18.73 2.58 -1.65
CA ARG A 369 19.59 3.71 -2.07
C ARG A 369 19.56 3.91 -3.58
N TYR A 370 19.66 2.82 -4.34
CA TYR A 370 19.57 2.85 -5.80
C TYR A 370 18.25 3.46 -6.28
N ILE A 371 17.11 2.95 -5.81
CA ILE A 371 15.81 3.41 -6.31
C ILE A 371 15.50 4.84 -5.86
N LEU A 372 15.94 5.26 -4.66
CA LEU A 372 15.83 6.65 -4.21
C LEU A 372 16.54 7.62 -5.15
N ASN A 373 17.79 7.29 -5.55
CA ASN A 373 18.55 8.08 -6.50
C ASN A 373 17.86 8.12 -7.88
N GLU A 374 17.36 6.98 -8.37
CA GLU A 374 16.64 6.91 -9.64
C GLU A 374 15.35 7.75 -9.63
N ILE A 375 14.54 7.64 -8.58
CA ILE A 375 13.30 8.42 -8.43
C ILE A 375 13.64 9.91 -8.39
N TYR A 376 14.58 10.32 -7.53
CA TYR A 376 14.90 11.72 -7.36
C TYR A 376 15.50 12.29 -8.64
N GLY A 377 16.50 11.62 -9.24
CA GLY A 377 17.11 12.03 -10.51
C GLY A 377 16.12 12.13 -11.66
N ARG A 378 15.05 11.32 -11.65
CA ARG A 378 14.00 11.30 -12.69
C ARG A 378 12.95 12.39 -12.52
N TYR A 379 12.55 12.69 -11.30
CA TYR A 379 11.36 13.50 -11.00
C TYR A 379 11.66 14.82 -10.28
N GLN A 380 12.74 14.89 -9.50
CA GLN A 380 13.14 16.08 -8.74
C GLN A 380 12.00 16.68 -7.90
N VAL A 381 11.22 15.79 -7.26
CA VAL A 381 10.20 16.13 -6.25
C VAL A 381 10.58 15.45 -4.94
N PRO A 382 10.11 15.95 -3.77
CA PRO A 382 10.36 15.31 -2.50
C PRO A 382 9.88 13.85 -2.50
N ILE A 383 10.57 13.00 -1.73
CA ILE A 383 10.28 11.57 -1.63
C ILE A 383 9.84 11.20 -0.21
N MET A 384 8.82 10.35 -0.10
CA MET A 384 8.46 9.67 1.14
C MET A 384 8.55 8.15 0.98
N ILE A 385 9.27 7.48 1.86
CA ILE A 385 9.18 6.02 1.98
C ILE A 385 8.03 5.73 2.92
N VAL A 386 6.92 5.30 2.35
CA VAL A 386 5.65 5.18 3.09
C VAL A 386 5.35 3.75 3.52
N GLU A 387 6.17 2.80 3.09
CA GLU A 387 6.24 1.43 3.59
C GLU A 387 7.64 0.87 3.43
N ASN A 388 8.13 0.22 4.49
CA ASN A 388 9.29 -0.68 4.46
C ASN A 388 9.20 -1.58 5.68
N GLY A 389 9.56 -2.86 5.57
CA GLY A 389 9.48 -3.75 6.71
C GLY A 389 9.80 -5.19 6.39
N LEU A 390 10.01 -5.97 7.45
CA LEU A 390 10.28 -7.40 7.34
C LEU A 390 9.15 -8.19 8.00
N GLY A 391 8.40 -8.92 7.18
CA GLY A 391 7.42 -9.89 7.64
C GLY A 391 8.11 -11.17 8.05
N ALA A 392 8.04 -11.52 9.33
CA ALA A 392 8.68 -12.69 9.92
C ALA A 392 7.83 -13.27 11.05
N ILE A 393 8.18 -14.49 11.49
CA ILE A 393 7.52 -15.14 12.62
C ILE A 393 8.17 -14.64 13.92
N ASP A 394 7.37 -14.09 14.83
CA ASP A 394 7.82 -13.77 16.19
C ASP A 394 7.62 -14.96 17.12
N THR A 395 8.50 -15.09 18.12
CA THR A 395 8.33 -16.00 19.26
C THR A 395 8.14 -15.16 20.52
N VAL A 396 7.10 -15.47 21.30
CA VAL A 396 6.89 -14.87 22.62
C VAL A 396 7.59 -15.76 23.65
N GLU A 397 8.59 -15.21 24.33
CA GLU A 397 9.37 -15.91 25.34
C GLU A 397 8.54 -16.15 26.62
N ALA A 398 9.06 -16.99 27.52
CA ALA A 398 8.37 -17.35 28.76
C ALA A 398 8.07 -16.16 29.68
N ASP A 399 8.84 -15.08 29.57
CA ASP A 399 8.65 -13.83 30.32
C ASP A 399 7.78 -12.79 29.58
N GLY A 400 7.28 -13.13 28.38
CA GLY A 400 6.47 -12.25 27.54
C GLY A 400 7.28 -11.33 26.60
N SER A 401 8.61 -11.38 26.64
CA SER A 401 9.47 -10.64 25.70
C SER A 401 9.46 -11.25 24.30
N ILE A 402 9.83 -10.44 23.30
CA ILE A 402 9.94 -10.85 21.90
C ILE A 402 11.25 -10.28 21.36
N HIS A 403 12.21 -11.17 21.14
CA HIS A 403 13.53 -10.83 20.62
C HIS A 403 13.53 -10.86 19.08
N ASP A 404 13.36 -9.70 18.46
CA ASP A 404 13.23 -9.55 17.01
C ASP A 404 14.44 -8.88 16.35
N ASP A 405 15.64 -9.32 16.73
CA ASP A 405 16.92 -8.84 16.18
C ASP A 405 17.00 -8.89 14.65
N TYR A 406 16.33 -9.85 14.01
CA TYR A 406 16.26 -9.96 12.56
C TYR A 406 15.53 -8.77 11.92
N ARG A 407 14.50 -8.23 12.59
CA ARG A 407 13.73 -7.07 12.15
C ARG A 407 14.52 -5.80 12.36
N ILE A 408 15.20 -5.68 13.50
CA ILE A 408 16.14 -4.59 13.79
C ILE A 408 17.25 -4.56 12.74
N ALA A 409 17.88 -5.70 12.45
CA ALA A 409 18.95 -5.78 11.46
C ALA A 409 18.48 -5.31 10.07
N TYR A 410 17.33 -5.81 9.61
CA TYR A 410 16.74 -5.39 8.33
C TYR A 410 16.51 -3.88 8.28
N LEU A 411 15.79 -3.32 9.25
CA LEU A 411 15.45 -1.90 9.26
C LEU A 411 16.70 -1.02 9.43
N LYS A 412 17.67 -1.45 10.24
CA LYS A 412 18.94 -0.76 10.43
C LYS A 412 19.68 -0.57 9.11
N ASP A 413 19.80 -1.62 8.31
CA ASP A 413 20.50 -1.55 7.04
C ASP A 413 19.77 -0.64 6.03
N HIS A 414 18.44 -0.67 6.00
CA HIS A 414 17.65 0.26 5.17
C HIS A 414 17.75 1.71 5.65
N VAL A 415 17.82 1.96 6.96
CA VAL A 415 18.05 3.30 7.52
C VAL A 415 19.43 3.85 7.12
N ARG A 416 20.46 3.00 7.09
CA ARG A 416 21.78 3.39 6.57
C ARG A 416 21.71 3.76 5.09
N ALA A 417 21.08 2.92 4.27
CA ALA A 417 20.91 3.19 2.85
C ALA A 417 20.13 4.49 2.56
N MET A 418 19.09 4.79 3.35
CA MET A 418 18.39 6.08 3.28
C MET A 418 19.30 7.26 3.61
N SER A 419 20.09 7.16 4.69
CA SER A 419 21.03 8.22 5.04
C SER A 419 22.06 8.46 3.94
N GLU A 420 22.55 7.40 3.30
CA GLU A 420 23.49 7.51 2.19
C GLU A 420 22.85 8.13 0.96
N ALA A 421 21.58 7.79 0.65
CA ALA A 421 20.84 8.45 -0.44
C ALA A 421 20.63 9.95 -0.17
N ILE A 422 20.38 10.35 1.07
CA ILE A 422 20.33 11.76 1.46
C ILE A 422 21.70 12.43 1.25
N ASP A 423 22.78 11.76 1.63
CA ASP A 423 24.16 12.24 1.39
C ASP A 423 24.48 12.33 -0.13
N ASP A 424 23.83 11.50 -0.98
CA ASP A 424 23.89 11.60 -2.46
C ASP A 424 23.10 12.80 -3.02
N GLY A 425 22.28 13.47 -2.19
CA GLY A 425 21.48 14.64 -2.56
C GLY A 425 19.99 14.36 -2.78
N VAL A 426 19.49 13.18 -2.40
CA VAL A 426 18.05 12.86 -2.47
C VAL A 426 17.27 13.64 -1.41
N GLU A 427 16.21 14.33 -1.83
CA GLU A 427 15.26 14.97 -0.90
C GLU A 427 14.25 13.95 -0.34
N LEU A 428 14.71 13.15 0.62
CA LEU A 428 13.86 12.23 1.39
C LEU A 428 13.33 12.94 2.65
N ILE A 429 12.01 12.97 2.82
CA ILE A 429 11.37 13.75 3.90
C ILE A 429 10.62 12.91 4.94
N ALA A 430 10.33 11.64 4.65
CA ALA A 430 9.65 10.75 5.59
C ALA A 430 10.05 9.29 5.43
N PHE A 431 9.98 8.55 6.54
CA PHE A 431 10.10 7.10 6.63
C PHE A 431 9.07 6.53 7.61
N THR A 432 8.12 5.74 7.09
CA THR A 432 7.07 5.11 7.89
C THR A 432 7.07 3.58 7.70
N PRO A 433 7.81 2.82 8.53
CA PRO A 433 7.80 1.36 8.50
C PRO A 433 6.39 0.77 8.49
N TRP A 434 6.21 -0.24 7.64
CA TRP A 434 4.93 -0.90 7.44
C TRP A 434 4.56 -1.79 8.61
N GLY A 435 3.26 -1.80 8.94
CA GLY A 435 2.71 -2.64 9.99
C GLY A 435 3.40 -2.38 11.31
N CYS A 436 3.62 -1.10 11.66
CA CYS A 436 4.36 -0.68 12.86
C CYS A 436 3.76 -1.22 14.18
N ILE A 437 2.48 -1.60 14.13
CA ILE A 437 1.81 -2.54 15.04
C ILE A 437 1.42 -3.77 14.22
N ASP A 438 1.56 -4.96 14.80
CA ASP A 438 1.15 -6.19 14.12
C ASP A 438 -0.27 -6.07 13.59
N LEU A 439 -0.49 -6.55 12.36
CA LEU A 439 -1.75 -6.43 11.65
C LEU A 439 -1.96 -7.62 10.72
N VAL A 440 -3.17 -7.75 10.18
CA VAL A 440 -3.49 -8.81 9.23
C VAL A 440 -2.73 -8.55 7.93
N SER A 441 -1.82 -9.45 7.53
CA SER A 441 -1.04 -9.27 6.30
C SER A 441 -1.90 -9.28 5.04
N ALA A 442 -1.54 -8.44 4.05
CA ALA A 442 -2.35 -8.25 2.85
C ALA A 442 -2.43 -9.54 2.01
N SER A 443 -1.27 -10.09 1.65
CA SER A 443 -1.17 -11.16 0.65
C SER A 443 -1.77 -12.49 1.11
N THR A 444 -1.66 -12.82 2.39
CA THR A 444 -2.05 -14.13 2.92
C THR A 444 -3.11 -14.03 4.02
N GLY A 445 -3.42 -12.85 4.55
CA GLY A 445 -4.38 -12.70 5.64
C GLY A 445 -3.88 -13.28 6.97
N GLU A 446 -2.58 -13.50 7.10
CA GLU A 446 -1.93 -14.10 8.26
C GLU A 446 -1.59 -13.01 9.30
N MET A 447 -1.76 -13.33 10.58
CA MET A 447 -1.16 -12.61 11.71
C MET A 447 0.25 -13.10 12.00
N ARG A 448 0.57 -14.38 11.76
CA ARG A 448 1.90 -14.97 12.00
C ARG A 448 3.01 -14.31 11.19
N LYS A 449 2.67 -13.63 10.09
CA LYS A 449 3.59 -12.79 9.30
C LYS A 449 3.63 -11.38 9.91
N ARG A 450 4.40 -11.22 10.98
CA ARG A 450 4.44 -10.02 11.82
C ARG A 450 5.45 -9.01 11.32
N TYR A 451 5.10 -7.73 11.41
CA TYR A 451 5.94 -6.60 11.00
C TYR A 451 6.22 -5.62 12.14
N GLY A 452 5.40 -5.63 13.19
CA GLY A 452 5.33 -4.50 14.10
C GLY A 452 6.49 -4.39 15.07
N PHE A 453 6.64 -3.17 15.58
CA PHE A 453 7.35 -2.88 16.82
C PHE A 453 6.49 -3.26 18.04
N ILE A 454 5.17 -3.24 17.84
CA ILE A 454 4.17 -3.60 18.84
C ILE A 454 3.56 -4.94 18.43
N TYR A 455 3.69 -5.93 19.30
CA TYR A 455 3.04 -7.22 19.15
C TYR A 455 1.56 -7.12 19.51
N VAL A 456 0.72 -7.84 18.78
CA VAL A 456 -0.70 -8.04 19.13
C VAL A 456 -0.93 -9.52 19.35
N ASP A 457 -1.47 -9.87 20.52
CA ASP A 457 -1.82 -11.24 20.88
C ASP A 457 -3.06 -11.73 20.13
N MET A 458 -2.84 -12.11 18.87
CA MET A 458 -3.79 -12.75 17.97
C MET A 458 -3.06 -13.73 17.06
N ASP A 459 -3.60 -14.93 16.89
CA ASP A 459 -3.15 -15.92 15.92
C ASP A 459 -3.93 -15.83 14.59
N ASP A 460 -3.59 -16.71 13.64
CA ASP A 460 -4.20 -16.73 12.30
C ASP A 460 -5.67 -17.18 12.28
N ASP A 461 -6.16 -17.77 13.36
CA ASP A 461 -7.54 -18.22 13.51
C ASP A 461 -8.36 -17.20 14.33
N GLY A 462 -7.75 -16.07 14.71
CA GLY A 462 -8.39 -15.00 15.48
C GLY A 462 -8.43 -15.24 16.99
N ASN A 463 -7.72 -16.24 17.51
CA ASN A 463 -7.61 -16.49 18.95
C ASN A 463 -6.53 -15.62 19.56
N GLY A 464 -6.74 -15.21 20.82
CA GLY A 464 -5.80 -14.39 21.58
C GLY A 464 -6.53 -13.26 22.33
N SER A 465 -5.82 -12.63 23.26
CA SER A 465 -6.36 -11.58 24.13
C SER A 465 -6.53 -10.22 23.45
N MET A 466 -5.92 -10.01 22.27
CA MET A 466 -5.71 -8.71 21.62
C MET A 466 -4.81 -7.75 22.42
N GLU A 467 -4.13 -8.19 23.47
CA GLU A 467 -3.22 -7.33 24.21
C GLU A 467 -2.04 -6.87 23.35
N ARG A 468 -1.59 -5.65 23.59
CA ARG A 468 -0.42 -5.05 22.93
C ARG A 468 0.80 -5.15 23.83
N SER A 469 1.92 -5.64 23.31
CA SER A 469 3.21 -5.65 24.00
C SER A 469 4.33 -5.07 23.13
N ARG A 470 5.38 -4.53 23.77
CA ARG A 470 6.52 -3.93 23.07
C ARG A 470 7.54 -5.03 22.75
N LYS A 471 7.98 -5.11 21.50
CA LYS A 471 9.12 -5.96 21.10
C LYS A 471 10.44 -5.23 21.35
N ASP A 472 11.58 -5.89 21.19
CA ASP A 472 12.88 -5.21 21.30
C ASP A 472 13.03 -4.07 20.28
N SER A 473 12.53 -4.30 19.06
CA SER A 473 12.51 -3.31 17.99
C SER A 473 11.74 -2.02 18.33
N PHE A 474 10.81 -2.05 19.30
CA PHE A 474 10.14 -0.85 19.81
C PHE A 474 11.13 0.12 20.44
N TYR A 475 11.98 -0.40 21.34
CA TYR A 475 12.95 0.43 22.06
C TYR A 475 14.09 0.86 21.14
N TRP A 476 14.49 -0.01 20.20
CA TRP A 476 15.43 0.35 19.15
C TRP A 476 14.90 1.50 18.30
N TYR A 477 13.69 1.40 17.75
CA TYR A 477 13.16 2.44 16.86
C TYR A 477 12.90 3.75 17.60
N LYS A 478 12.51 3.69 18.88
CA LYS A 478 12.47 4.87 19.76
C LYS A 478 13.81 5.61 19.82
N LYS A 479 14.92 4.86 19.95
CA LYS A 479 16.28 5.42 19.98
C LYS A 479 16.69 5.99 18.62
N VAL A 480 16.33 5.32 17.52
CA VAL A 480 16.54 5.83 16.15
C VAL A 480 15.85 7.18 15.99
N ILE A 481 14.58 7.31 16.38
CA ILE A 481 13.83 8.57 16.25
C ILE A 481 14.44 9.66 17.15
N ALA A 482 14.74 9.35 18.40
CA ALA A 482 15.29 10.30 19.36
C ALA A 482 16.66 10.87 18.93
N SER A 483 17.47 10.04 18.27
CA SER A 483 18.77 10.42 17.70
C SER A 483 18.68 10.91 16.25
N ASN A 484 17.47 11.02 15.69
CA ASN A 484 17.24 11.36 14.28
C ASN A 484 18.08 10.51 13.30
N GLY A 485 18.18 9.21 13.56
CA GLY A 485 18.91 8.24 12.77
C GLY A 485 20.41 8.13 13.05
N GLU A 486 20.96 8.88 14.02
CA GLU A 486 22.39 8.84 14.36
C GLU A 486 22.78 7.60 15.19
N GLU A 487 21.87 7.09 16.02
CA GLU A 487 22.10 5.91 16.86
C GLU A 487 21.25 4.73 16.39
N LEU A 488 21.91 3.75 15.75
CA LEU A 488 21.25 2.54 15.21
C LEU A 488 21.62 1.25 15.94
N GLU A 489 22.51 1.32 16.94
CA GLU A 489 22.99 0.17 17.72
C GLU A 489 22.25 0.00 19.05
#